data_AF-A0A3E5AKX3-F1
#
_entry.id   AF-A0A3E5AKX3-F1
#
_cell.length_a   1.000
_cell.length_b   1.000
_cell.length_c   1.000
_cell.angle_alpha   90.00
_cell.angle_beta   90.00
_cell.angle_gamma   90.00
#
_symmetry.space_group_name_H-M   'P 1'
#
loop_
_entity.id
_entity.type
_entity.pdbx_description
1 polymer ?
#
loop_
_entity_poly.entity_id
_entity_poly.type
_entity_poly.pdbx_seq_one_letter_code
_entity_poly.pdbx_strand_id
1 'polypeptide(L)'
;MDLYQWIKEYSNIEMDEQQAKTLSECLEVNGHSIEISGDSLFLNCVDQTGEISKKVTIDQVIALAANLKYKETEKIMDSLDEITTISIENIKTYCENLVDLIDREKELHSLENALVQTEHFLDIKNMVEDRPKKIAR
;
A
#
# COMPACT_ATOMS: atom_id res chain seq x y z
N MET A 1 -1.65 -10.82 -20.11
CA MET A 1 -2.73 -10.59 -19.13
C MET A 1 -2.22 -9.54 -18.16
N ASP A 2 -3.00 -8.51 -17.88
CA ASP A 2 -2.65 -7.50 -16.88
C ASP A 2 -3.11 -7.92 -15.48
N LEU A 3 -2.68 -7.18 -14.46
CA LEU A 3 -2.98 -7.48 -13.07
C LEU A 3 -4.48 -7.41 -12.76
N TYR A 4 -5.20 -6.45 -13.34
CA TYR A 4 -6.64 -6.29 -13.11
C TYR A 4 -7.42 -7.51 -13.60
N GLN A 5 -7.15 -7.97 -14.83
CA GLN A 5 -7.78 -9.18 -15.36
C GLN A 5 -7.43 -10.41 -14.53
N TRP A 6 -6.17 -10.53 -14.08
CA TRP A 6 -5.77 -11.66 -13.24
C TRP A 6 -6.50 -11.66 -11.89
N ILE A 7 -6.61 -10.50 -11.21
CA ILE A 7 -7.34 -10.40 -9.93
C ILE A 7 -8.79 -10.83 -10.13
N LYS A 8 -9.44 -10.37 -11.21
CA LYS A 8 -10.83 -10.72 -11.50
C LYS A 8 -11.05 -12.21 -11.77
N GLU A 9 -10.07 -12.89 -12.37
CA GLU A 9 -10.18 -14.31 -12.75
C GLU A 9 -9.74 -15.27 -11.64
N TYR A 10 -8.74 -14.91 -10.83
CA TYR A 10 -8.04 -15.83 -9.92
C TYR A 10 -8.06 -15.41 -8.45
N SER A 11 -8.72 -14.30 -8.11
CA SER A 11 -8.82 -13.77 -6.73
C SER A 11 -10.26 -13.48 -6.32
N ASN A 12 -10.50 -13.42 -5.01
CA ASN A 12 -11.77 -12.97 -4.42
C ASN A 12 -11.75 -11.48 -4.04
N ILE A 13 -10.66 -10.76 -4.33
CA ILE A 13 -10.54 -9.33 -4.02
C ILE A 13 -11.32 -8.52 -5.05
N GLU A 14 -12.30 -7.74 -4.58
CA GLU A 14 -12.98 -6.74 -5.38
C GLU A 14 -12.07 -5.52 -5.53
N MET A 15 -11.55 -5.34 -6.74
CA MET A 15 -10.66 -4.24 -7.10
C MET A 15 -11.04 -3.71 -8.49
N ASP A 16 -11.19 -2.40 -8.62
CA ASP A 16 -11.38 -1.77 -9.94
C ASP A 16 -10.04 -1.60 -10.70
N GLU A 17 -10.13 -1.22 -11.97
CA GLU A 17 -8.96 -1.06 -12.84
C GLU A 17 -8.01 0.03 -12.35
N GLN A 18 -8.53 1.11 -11.77
CA GLN A 18 -7.72 2.21 -11.25
C GLN A 18 -6.98 1.80 -9.98
N GLN A 19 -7.61 1.02 -9.10
CA GLN A 19 -6.96 0.46 -7.91
C GLN A 19 -5.85 -0.51 -8.29
N ALA A 20 -6.09 -1.41 -9.25
CA ALA A 20 -5.08 -2.34 -9.75
C ALA A 20 -3.90 -1.62 -10.42
N LYS A 21 -4.17 -0.51 -11.11
CA LYS A 21 -3.15 0.37 -11.66
C LYS A 21 -2.33 1.05 -10.56
N THR A 22 -2.97 1.65 -9.56
CA THR A 22 -2.29 2.25 -8.40
C THR A 22 -1.43 1.23 -7.65
N LEU A 23 -1.90 -0.01 -7.52
CA LEU A 23 -1.13 -1.11 -6.94
C LEU A 23 0.15 -1.38 -7.75
N SER A 24 0.02 -1.48 -9.08
CA SER A 24 1.15 -1.77 -9.97
C SER A 24 2.17 -0.63 -9.99
N GLU A 25 1.70 0.62 -10.09
CA GLU A 25 2.54 1.82 -10.06
C GLU A 25 3.28 1.98 -8.72
N CYS A 26 2.61 1.68 -7.60
CA CYS A 26 3.24 1.71 -6.28
C CYS A 26 4.43 0.75 -6.19
N LEU A 27 4.29 -0.45 -6.74
CA LEU A 27 5.36 -1.44 -6.75
C LEU A 27 6.49 -1.02 -7.68
N GLU A 28 6.18 -0.54 -8.88
CA GLU A 28 7.17 -0.13 -9.88
C GLU A 28 8.06 1.01 -9.38
N VAL A 29 7.47 2.05 -8.79
CA VAL A 29 8.21 3.19 -8.20
C VAL A 29 9.12 2.74 -7.07
N ASN A 30 8.77 1.64 -6.38
CA ASN A 30 9.56 1.05 -5.30
C ASN A 30 10.50 -0.08 -5.78
N GLY A 31 10.72 -0.22 -7.10
CA GLY A 31 11.69 -1.17 -7.67
C GLY A 31 11.20 -2.61 -7.73
N HIS A 32 9.89 -2.82 -7.65
CA HIS A 32 9.24 -4.12 -7.79
C HIS A 32 8.47 -4.20 -9.10
N SER A 33 8.44 -5.36 -9.73
CA SER A 33 7.54 -5.64 -10.85
C SER A 33 6.74 -6.90 -10.61
N ILE A 34 5.53 -6.95 -11.16
CA ILE A 34 4.69 -8.14 -11.11
C ILE A 34 4.79 -8.86 -12.45
N GLU A 35 5.13 -10.15 -12.38
CA GLU A 35 5.02 -11.07 -13.49
C GLU A 35 3.85 -12.03 -13.25
N ILE A 36 3.11 -12.29 -14.32
CA ILE A 36 1.91 -13.13 -14.30
C ILE A 36 2.15 -14.33 -15.20
N SER A 37 2.09 -15.53 -14.62
CA SER A 37 2.26 -16.79 -15.34
C SER A 37 1.11 -17.74 -15.02
N GLY A 38 0.10 -17.76 -15.91
CA GLY A 38 -1.14 -18.49 -15.69
C GLY A 38 -1.90 -17.99 -14.46
N ASP A 39 -2.14 -18.89 -13.50
CA ASP A 39 -2.82 -18.65 -12.22
C ASP A 39 -1.86 -18.20 -11.10
N SER A 40 -0.63 -17.81 -11.44
CA SER A 40 0.41 -17.55 -10.47
C SER A 40 1.01 -16.15 -10.65
N LEU A 41 1.19 -15.44 -9.52
CA LEU A 41 1.87 -14.16 -9.45
C LEU A 41 3.31 -14.33 -8.96
N PHE A 42 4.21 -13.59 -9.57
CA PHE A 42 5.61 -13.49 -9.18
C PHE A 42 5.96 -12.03 -8.93
N LEU A 43 6.57 -11.75 -7.79
CA LEU A 43 7.14 -10.45 -7.48
C LEU A 43 8.62 -10.50 -7.82
N ASN A 44 9.02 -9.64 -8.74
CA ASN A 44 10.39 -9.51 -9.20
C ASN A 44 11.00 -8.24 -8.59
N CYS A 45 12.24 -8.31 -8.13
CA CYS A 45 13.04 -7.15 -7.75
C CYS A 45 14.51 -7.36 -8.12
N VAL A 46 15.22 -6.26 -8.34
CA VAL A 46 16.67 -6.30 -8.61
C VAL A 46 17.39 -5.70 -7.42
N ASP A 47 18.28 -6.48 -6.82
CA ASP A 47 19.17 -6.02 -5.75
C ASP A 47 20.65 -6.29 -6.08
N GLN A 48 21.53 -6.05 -5.12
CA GLN A 48 22.98 -6.23 -5.28
C GLN A 48 23.39 -7.69 -5.53
N THR A 49 22.50 -8.65 -5.26
CA THR A 49 22.71 -10.09 -5.48
C THR A 49 22.19 -10.57 -6.84
N GLY A 50 21.40 -9.75 -7.53
CA GLY A 50 20.86 -10.02 -8.86
C GLY A 50 19.35 -9.82 -8.92
N GLU A 51 18.73 -10.45 -9.91
CA GLU A 51 17.27 -10.49 -10.03
C GLU A 51 16.70 -11.58 -9.13
N ILE A 52 15.81 -11.18 -8.22
CA ILE A 52 15.07 -12.07 -7.35
C ILE A 52 13.64 -12.14 -7.87
N SER A 53 13.19 -13.35 -8.19
CA SER A 53 11.79 -13.63 -8.51
C SER A 53 11.21 -14.56 -7.46
N LYS A 54 10.09 -14.18 -6.86
CA LYS A 54 9.42 -14.99 -5.84
C LYS A 54 7.94 -15.11 -6.13
N LYS A 55 7.43 -16.35 -6.09
CA LYS A 55 5.99 -16.60 -6.15
C LYS A 55 5.31 -15.98 -4.93
N VAL A 56 4.27 -15.19 -5.16
CA VAL A 56 3.52 -14.46 -4.13
C VAL A 56 2.01 -14.65 -4.31
N THR A 57 1.25 -14.42 -3.25
CA THR A 57 -0.20 -14.26 -3.33
C THR A 57 -0.57 -12.81 -3.56
N ILE A 58 -1.78 -12.54 -4.07
CA ILE A 58 -2.28 -11.17 -4.22
C ILE A 58 -2.37 -10.44 -2.87
N ASP A 59 -2.73 -11.14 -1.80
CA ASP A 59 -2.75 -10.60 -0.44
C ASP A 59 -1.38 -10.07 -0.01
N GLN A 60 -0.31 -10.80 -0.31
CA GLN A 60 1.06 -10.37 -0.02
C GLN A 60 1.45 -9.13 -0.83
N VAL A 61 1.00 -9.06 -2.09
CA VAL A 61 1.25 -7.92 -2.99
C VAL A 61 0.52 -6.67 -2.48
N ILE A 62 -0.76 -6.79 -2.11
CA ILE A 62 -1.56 -5.70 -1.55
C ILE A 62 -0.96 -5.22 -0.22
N ALA A 63 -0.61 -6.14 0.67
CA ALA A 63 -0.01 -5.79 1.97
C ALA A 63 1.35 -5.09 1.81
N LEU A 64 2.18 -5.52 0.85
CA LEU A 64 3.43 -4.83 0.54
C LEU A 64 3.18 -3.40 0.07
N ALA A 65 2.27 -3.21 -0.90
CA ALA A 65 1.97 -1.90 -1.46
C ALA A 65 1.38 -0.94 -0.41
N ALA A 66 0.43 -1.42 0.41
CA ALA A 66 -0.12 -0.64 1.51
C ALA A 66 1.00 -0.19 2.48
N ASN A 67 1.88 -1.09 2.88
CA ASN A 67 3.02 -0.77 3.74
C ASN A 67 3.99 0.25 3.14
N LEU A 68 4.23 0.21 1.82
CA LEU A 68 5.05 1.19 1.13
C LEU A 68 4.39 2.58 1.18
N LYS A 69 3.07 2.66 0.92
CA LYS A 69 2.31 3.92 1.01
C LYS A 69 2.20 4.47 2.42
N TYR A 70 2.05 3.63 3.44
CA TYR A 70 2.11 4.07 4.83
C TYR A 70 3.44 4.76 5.13
N LYS A 71 4.57 4.18 4.73
CA LYS A 71 5.89 4.77 4.94
C LYS A 71 6.11 6.08 4.18
N GLU A 72 5.54 6.21 2.98
CA GLU A 72 5.56 7.48 2.23
C GLU A 72 4.79 8.56 2.99
N THR A 73 3.61 8.23 3.51
CA THR A 73 2.74 9.14 4.27
C THR A 73 3.39 9.57 5.58
N GLU A 74 3.97 8.62 6.33
CA GLU A 74 4.68 8.88 7.60
C GLU A 74 5.82 9.89 7.42
N LYS A 75 6.62 9.76 6.35
CA LYS A 75 7.71 10.73 6.06
C LYS A 75 7.21 12.14 5.79
N ILE A 76 6.06 12.29 5.13
CA ILE A 76 5.47 13.61 4.87
C ILE A 76 4.95 14.21 6.16
N MET A 77 4.32 13.39 7.03
CA MET A 77 3.89 13.81 8.36
C MET A 77 5.07 14.25 9.22
N ASP A 78 6.16 13.48 9.27
CA ASP A 78 7.39 13.85 9.97
C ASP A 78 7.93 15.19 9.48
N SER A 79 7.95 15.40 8.15
CA SER A 79 8.40 16.65 7.54
C SER A 79 7.50 17.85 7.89
N LEU A 80 6.21 17.63 8.09
CA LEU A 80 5.27 18.66 8.54
C LEU A 80 5.45 18.97 10.03
N ASP A 81 5.70 17.95 10.85
CA ASP A 81 5.92 18.09 12.30
C ASP A 81 7.23 18.85 12.62
N GLU A 82 8.24 18.77 11.75
CA GLU A 82 9.45 19.59 11.84
C GLU A 82 9.15 21.11 11.69
N ILE A 83 8.08 21.48 10.99
CA ILE A 83 7.66 22.88 10.79
C ILE A 83 6.81 23.34 11.99
N THR A 84 7.49 23.66 13.09
CA THR A 84 6.84 24.09 14.34
C THR A 84 6.21 25.49 14.29
N THR A 85 6.57 26.34 13.31
CA THR A 85 5.96 27.65 13.11
C THR A 85 5.94 28.01 11.62
N ILE A 86 4.77 28.38 11.11
CA ILE A 86 4.59 28.79 9.72
C ILE A 86 5.02 30.25 9.56
N SER A 87 5.88 30.52 8.59
CA SER A 87 6.41 31.84 8.25
C SER A 87 6.49 32.01 6.73
N ILE A 88 6.76 33.23 6.25
CA ILE A 88 6.89 33.50 4.81
C ILE A 88 7.99 32.63 4.16
N GLU A 89 9.02 32.27 4.93
CA GLU A 89 10.17 31.49 4.44
C GLU A 89 9.84 30.02 4.21
N ASN A 90 8.86 29.45 4.94
CA ASN A 90 8.53 28.02 4.88
C ASN A 90 7.08 27.71 4.44
N ILE A 91 6.22 28.72 4.28
CA ILE A 91 4.81 28.54 3.91
C ILE A 91 4.64 27.78 2.59
N LYS A 92 5.54 27.98 1.63
CA LYS A 92 5.51 27.27 0.35
C LYS A 92 5.71 25.76 0.57
N THR A 93 6.80 25.37 1.23
CA THR A 93 7.12 23.98 1.53
C THR A 93 6.05 23.32 2.38
N TYR A 94 5.50 24.05 3.37
CA TYR A 94 4.39 23.56 4.19
C TYR A 94 3.15 23.24 3.34
N CYS A 95 2.75 24.15 2.45
CA CYS A 95 1.62 23.92 1.55
C CYS A 95 1.86 22.79 0.54
N GLU A 96 3.08 22.68 -0.01
CA GLU A 96 3.46 21.59 -0.92
C GLU A 96 3.37 20.23 -0.22
N ASN A 97 3.92 20.11 0.99
CA ASN A 97 3.84 18.88 1.78
C ASN A 97 2.40 18.51 2.17
N LEU A 98 1.54 19.49 2.46
CA LEU A 98 0.12 19.21 2.75
C LEU A 98 -0.65 18.69 1.53
N VAL A 99 -0.40 19.26 0.35
CA VAL A 99 -1.03 18.79 -0.89
C VAL A 99 -0.57 17.37 -1.19
N ASP A 100 0.73 17.11 -1.07
CA ASP A 100 1.31 15.78 -1.25
C ASP A 100 0.73 14.77 -0.25
N LEU A 101 0.55 15.15 1.02
CA LEU A 101 -0.06 14.31 2.04
C LEU A 101 -1.47 13.87 1.64
N ILE A 102 -2.31 14.83 1.21
CA ILE A 102 -3.69 14.55 0.79
C ILE A 102 -3.74 13.55 -0.37
N ASP A 103 -2.85 13.69 -1.35
CA ASP A 103 -2.84 12.79 -2.49
C ASP A 103 -2.32 11.39 -2.12
N ARG A 104 -1.31 11.29 -1.26
CA ARG A 104 -0.82 10.00 -0.74
C ARG A 104 -1.85 9.30 0.15
N GLU A 105 -2.60 10.03 0.96
CA GLU A 105 -3.67 9.45 1.77
C GLU A 105 -4.78 8.84 0.90
N LYS A 106 -5.14 9.45 -0.23
CA LYS A 106 -6.13 8.88 -1.17
C LYS A 106 -5.63 7.56 -1.76
N GLU A 107 -4.37 7.52 -2.18
CA GLU A 107 -3.74 6.28 -2.69
C GLU A 107 -3.69 5.20 -1.61
N LEU A 108 -3.34 5.58 -0.38
CA LEU A 108 -3.31 4.67 0.76
C LEU A 108 -4.70 4.10 1.07
N HIS A 109 -5.74 4.94 1.18
CA HIS A 109 -7.12 4.49 1.41
C HIS A 109 -7.61 3.53 0.31
N SER A 110 -7.22 3.79 -0.93
CA SER A 110 -7.52 2.91 -2.06
C SER A 110 -6.95 1.50 -1.86
N LEU A 111 -5.71 1.40 -1.38
CA LEU A 111 -5.05 0.12 -1.07
C LEU A 111 -5.56 -0.51 0.22
N GLU A 112 -5.92 0.28 1.23
CA GLU A 112 -6.55 -0.20 2.47
C GLU A 112 -7.89 -0.88 2.17
N ASN A 113 -8.69 -0.34 1.26
CA ASN A 113 -9.94 -0.97 0.82
C ASN A 113 -9.73 -2.36 0.19
N ALA A 114 -8.58 -2.58 -0.45
CA ALA A 114 -8.19 -3.91 -0.92
C ALA A 114 -7.64 -4.77 0.22
N LEU A 115 -6.82 -4.18 1.10
CA LEU A 115 -6.21 -4.86 2.24
C LEU A 115 -7.28 -5.44 3.18
N VAL A 116 -8.37 -4.72 3.43
CA VAL A 116 -9.45 -5.19 4.33
C VAL A 116 -10.15 -6.46 3.83
N GLN A 117 -10.01 -6.78 2.54
CA GLN A 117 -10.59 -7.97 1.90
C GLN A 117 -9.64 -9.18 1.93
N THR A 118 -8.36 -8.97 2.28
CA THR A 118 -7.36 -10.06 2.35
C THR A 118 -7.64 -10.98 3.53
N GLU A 119 -7.32 -12.28 3.38
CA GLU A 119 -7.56 -13.28 4.43
C GLU A 119 -6.81 -12.89 5.72
N HIS A 120 -5.57 -12.40 5.57
CA HIS A 120 -4.75 -12.00 6.71
C HIS A 120 -5.28 -10.78 7.47
N PHE A 121 -5.91 -9.81 6.80
CA PHE A 121 -6.53 -8.69 7.51
C PHE A 121 -7.79 -9.13 8.26
N LEU A 122 -8.63 -9.95 7.62
CA LEU A 122 -9.83 -10.49 8.26
C LEU A 122 -9.48 -11.33 9.49
N ASP A 123 -8.45 -12.17 9.40
CA ASP A 123 -7.95 -12.98 10.52
C ASP A 123 -7.44 -12.10 11.67
N ILE A 124 -6.61 -11.08 11.38
CA ILE A 124 -6.09 -10.16 12.40
C ILE A 124 -7.22 -9.36 13.04
N LYS A 125 -8.18 -8.86 12.25
CA LYS A 125 -9.35 -8.13 12.75
C LYS A 125 -10.18 -9.01 13.68
N ASN A 126 -10.50 -10.24 13.27
CA ASN A 126 -11.25 -11.19 14.09
C ASN A 126 -10.51 -11.51 15.39
N MET A 127 -9.18 -11.70 15.35
CA MET A 127 -8.36 -11.94 16.55
C MET A 127 -8.25 -10.73 17.48
N VAL A 128 -8.44 -9.51 16.99
CA VAL A 128 -8.43 -8.27 17.78
C VAL A 128 -9.82 -7.97 18.35
N GLU A 129 -10.89 -8.22 17.59
CA GLU A 129 -12.28 -8.06 18.02
C GLU A 129 -12.71 -9.11 19.05
N ASP A 130 -12.15 -10.33 19.01
CA ASP A 130 -12.36 -11.38 20.01
C ASP A 130 -11.56 -11.17 21.31
N ARG A 131 -10.74 -10.10 21.41
CA ARG A 131 -10.08 -9.79 22.68
C ARG A 131 -11.11 -9.23 23.66
N PRO A 132 -11.21 -9.78 24.88
CA PRO A 132 -12.08 -9.21 25.90
C PRO A 132 -11.65 -7.75 26.14
N LYS A 133 -12.56 -6.82 25.87
CA LYS A 133 -12.35 -5.39 26.14
C LYS A 133 -11.96 -5.27 27.61
N LYS A 134 -10.72 -4.86 27.89
CA LYS A 134 -10.31 -4.55 29.26
C LYS A 134 -11.25 -3.45 29.76
N ILE A 135 -12.08 -3.80 30.74
CA ILE A 135 -12.87 -2.83 31.49
C ILE A 135 -11.84 -1.94 32.19
N ALA A 136 -11.73 -0.69 31.74
CA ALA A 136 -10.99 0.33 32.48
C ALA A 136 -11.69 0.48 33.84
N ARG A 137 -10.96 0.14 34.91
CA ARG A 137 -11.37 0.42 36.29
C ARG A 137 -10.89 1.80 36.69
#